data_AF-A0AA47L7D8-F1
#
_entry.id   AF-A0AA47L7D8-F1
#
_cell.length_a   1.000
_cell.length_b   1.000
_cell.length_c   1.000
_cell.angle_alpha   90.00
_cell.angle_beta   90.00
_cell.angle_gamma   90.00
#
_symmetry.space_group_name_H-M   'P 1'
#
loop_
_entity.id
_entity.type
_entity.pdbx_description
1 polymer ?
#
loop_
_entity_poly.entity_id
_entity_poly.type
_entity_poly.pdbx_seq_one_letter_code
_entity_poly.pdbx_strand_id
1 'polypeptide(L)'
;MDTKKVRQLITKLDSFYRMAQTGVAIWNSLLLPILIAVFVTHLFNVYAEKKEVSVAVWGMVALIVVIHLLVSILQFKGSHMDTMLIEYQDKSTKFQEVKDDFEELKQAYAQDMNYFTSQSHALRFTSEALSFAVGRVRNMELAGETLDQEDIEKMVHSLLWPLVVLREKLFAFESGVLWNIALYTPQDDGVLAPVWRMHDKRIEVKNRVWAPGFGVVGLSFLHKTIKYYDNIAKSSETIKTSATDSETYKSIIAIPVIPCEDGSSQQNHSPVGVLVITSSDENQFNLDRDAQFLQTHANLMAIFIEKLRTHAEHTSTSTMTQEEEHNE
;
A
#
# COMPACT_ATOMS: atom_id res chain seq x y z
N MET A 1 30.51 15.82 6.41
CA MET A 1 30.79 17.26 6.21
C MET A 1 29.78 18.03 7.06
N ASP A 2 30.23 18.93 7.94
CA ASP A 2 29.38 19.60 8.92
C ASP A 2 28.50 20.67 8.23
N THR A 3 27.27 20.27 7.89
CA THR A 3 26.30 21.08 7.15
C THR A 3 25.99 22.41 7.85
N LYS A 4 26.12 22.49 9.17
CA LYS A 4 25.92 23.73 9.94
C LYS A 4 27.03 24.74 9.70
N LYS A 5 28.29 24.31 9.65
CA LYS A 5 29.44 25.19 9.37
C LYS A 5 29.40 25.74 7.95
N VAL A 6 29.02 24.90 6.99
CA VAL A 6 28.84 25.31 5.59
C VAL A 6 27.72 26.35 5.47
N ARG A 7 26.58 26.14 6.15
CA ARG A 7 25.46 27.10 6.17
C ARG A 7 25.83 28.44 6.81
N GLN A 8 26.62 28.43 7.88
CA GLN A 8 27.12 29.66 8.52
C GLN A 8 28.11 30.43 7.65
N LEU A 9 28.95 29.74 6.88
CA LEU A 9 29.86 30.38 5.93
C LEU A 9 29.08 31.01 4.77
N ILE A 10 28.11 30.30 4.21
CA ILE A 10 27.26 30.79 3.13
C ILE A 10 26.48 32.04 3.55
N THR A 11 25.89 32.06 4.75
CA THR A 11 25.13 33.21 5.27
C THR A 11 26.00 34.44 5.54
N LYS A 12 27.23 34.26 6.06
CA LYS A 12 28.18 35.36 6.22
C LYS A 12 28.64 35.92 4.87
N LEU A 13 28.85 35.04 3.88
CA LEU A 13 29.23 35.44 2.54
C LEU A 13 28.09 36.25 1.88
N ASP A 14 26.86 35.74 1.90
CA ASP A 14 25.67 36.46 1.39
C ASP A 14 25.52 37.86 2.01
N SER A 15 25.65 37.97 3.34
CA SER A 15 25.58 39.27 4.02
C SER A 15 26.68 40.26 3.57
N PHE A 16 27.90 39.78 3.35
CA PHE A 16 29.00 40.62 2.88
C PHE A 16 28.75 41.11 1.45
N TYR A 17 28.30 40.22 0.57
CA TYR A 17 28.01 40.55 -0.83
C TYR A 17 26.83 41.50 -0.98
N ARG A 18 25.77 41.35 -0.18
CA ARG A 18 24.65 42.31 -0.14
C ARG A 18 25.11 43.71 0.27
N MET A 19 25.99 43.80 1.28
CA MET A 19 26.58 45.08 1.69
C MET A 19 27.45 45.68 0.58
N ALA A 20 28.27 44.85 -0.08
CA ALA A 20 29.09 45.27 -1.21
C ALA A 20 28.26 45.75 -2.40
N GLN A 21 27.18 45.05 -2.76
CA GLN A 21 26.24 45.45 -3.82
C GLN A 21 25.52 46.77 -3.50
N THR A 22 25.11 46.96 -2.24
CA THR A 22 24.54 48.24 -1.79
C THR A 22 25.56 49.37 -1.95
N GLY A 23 26.83 49.12 -1.61
CA GLY A 23 27.92 50.06 -1.83
C GLY A 23 28.18 50.36 -3.31
N VAL A 24 28.16 49.34 -4.17
CA VAL A 24 28.26 49.48 -5.64
C VAL A 24 27.11 50.33 -6.18
N ALA A 25 25.88 50.10 -5.70
CA ALA A 25 24.71 50.87 -6.10
C ALA A 25 24.85 52.35 -5.69
N ILE A 26 25.27 52.64 -4.47
CA ILE A 26 25.54 54.02 -4.00
C ILE A 26 26.67 54.66 -4.82
N TRP A 27 27.73 53.92 -5.13
CA TRP A 27 28.82 54.42 -5.96
C TRP A 27 28.34 54.83 -7.35
N ASN A 28 27.61 53.95 -8.04
CA ASN A 28 27.17 54.19 -9.42
C ASN A 28 26.02 55.20 -9.53
N SER A 29 25.09 55.22 -8.56
CA SER A 29 23.90 56.09 -8.62
C SER A 29 24.07 57.47 -8.01
N LEU A 30 25.02 57.63 -7.07
CA LEU A 30 25.18 58.87 -6.32
C LEU A 30 26.61 59.43 -6.42
N LEU A 31 27.62 58.68 -5.97
CA LEU A 31 28.97 59.22 -5.82
C LEU A 31 29.63 59.51 -7.18
N LEU A 32 29.53 58.59 -8.14
CA LEU A 32 30.16 58.73 -9.45
C LEU A 32 29.57 59.91 -10.25
N PRO A 33 28.24 60.09 -10.37
CA PRO A 33 27.66 61.28 -11.02
C PRO A 33 28.07 62.60 -10.36
N ILE A 34 28.11 62.66 -9.01
CA ILE A 34 28.54 63.86 -8.28
C ILE A 34 30.01 64.15 -8.56
N LEU A 35 30.88 63.14 -8.52
CA LEU A 35 32.31 63.29 -8.81
C LEU A 35 32.54 63.73 -10.25
N ILE A 36 31.81 63.16 -11.22
CA ILE A 36 31.87 63.58 -12.62
C ILE A 36 31.41 65.04 -12.76
N ALA A 37 30.29 65.42 -12.13
CA ALA A 37 29.78 66.79 -12.20
C ALA A 37 30.77 67.81 -11.62
N VAL A 38 31.29 67.56 -10.41
CA VAL A 38 32.30 68.42 -9.75
C VAL A 38 33.57 68.48 -10.61
N PHE A 39 34.01 67.34 -11.13
CA PHE A 39 35.20 67.25 -11.97
C PHE A 39 35.06 68.06 -13.25
N VAL A 40 33.97 67.87 -13.99
CA VAL A 40 33.70 68.56 -15.25
C VAL A 40 33.59 70.07 -15.00
N THR A 41 32.87 70.51 -13.96
CA THR A 41 32.78 71.93 -13.57
C THR A 41 34.16 72.51 -13.23
N HIS A 42 34.97 71.79 -12.46
CA HIS A 42 36.32 72.25 -12.11
C HIS A 42 37.25 72.31 -13.33
N LEU A 43 37.19 71.31 -14.21
CA LEU A 43 37.99 71.24 -15.42
C LEU A 43 37.67 72.39 -16.37
N PHE A 44 36.39 72.72 -16.56
CA PHE A 44 35.99 73.87 -17.38
C PHE A 44 36.48 75.20 -16.79
N ASN A 45 36.41 75.38 -15.47
CA ASN A 45 36.89 76.60 -14.82
C ASN A 45 38.42 76.77 -14.94
N VAL A 46 39.18 75.71 -14.67
CA VAL A 46 40.65 75.73 -14.77
C VAL A 46 41.11 75.93 -16.21
N TYR A 47 40.45 75.28 -17.17
CA TYR A 47 40.75 75.43 -18.59
C TYR A 47 40.42 76.83 -19.10
N ALA A 48 39.31 77.43 -18.67
CA ALA A 48 38.93 78.79 -19.03
C ALA A 48 39.94 79.85 -18.54
N GLU A 49 40.51 79.66 -17.35
CA GLU A 49 41.48 80.59 -16.76
C GLU A 49 42.91 80.41 -17.26
N LYS A 50 43.38 79.15 -17.39
CA LYS A 50 44.82 78.86 -17.58
C LYS A 50 45.15 78.20 -18.92
N LYS A 51 44.15 77.82 -19.72
CA LYS A 51 44.28 77.06 -21.00
C LYS A 51 45.07 75.75 -20.93
N GLU A 52 45.47 75.31 -19.73
CA GLU A 52 46.21 74.07 -19.50
C GLU A 52 45.60 73.33 -18.30
N VAL A 53 45.63 72.00 -18.35
CA VAL A 53 45.11 71.13 -17.28
C VAL A 53 46.29 70.62 -16.45
N SER A 54 46.22 70.81 -15.13
CA SER A 54 47.27 70.37 -14.21
C SER A 54 47.40 68.84 -14.15
N VAL A 55 48.63 68.34 -14.00
CA VAL A 55 48.94 66.93 -13.77
C VAL A 55 48.20 66.35 -12.55
N ALA A 56 47.93 67.18 -11.52
CA ALA A 56 47.17 66.76 -10.35
C ALA A 56 45.73 66.32 -10.70
N VAL A 57 45.11 66.99 -11.68
CA VAL A 57 43.76 66.66 -12.18
C VAL A 57 43.78 65.29 -12.86
N TRP A 58 44.79 65.03 -13.69
CA TRP A 58 45.00 63.72 -14.31
C TRP A 58 45.27 62.61 -13.29
N GLY A 59 46.02 62.89 -12.22
CA GLY A 59 46.21 61.95 -11.12
C GLY A 59 44.89 61.56 -10.43
N MET A 60 43.99 62.53 -10.23
CA MET A 60 42.66 62.28 -9.66
C MET A 60 41.76 61.45 -10.60
N VAL A 61 41.81 61.71 -11.92
CA VAL A 61 41.10 60.88 -12.92
C VAL A 61 41.58 59.43 -12.85
N ALA A 62 42.90 59.22 -12.84
CA ALA A 62 43.47 57.88 -12.76
C ALA A 62 42.99 57.14 -11.50
N LEU A 63 42.95 57.83 -10.35
CA LEU A 63 42.44 57.27 -9.10
C LEU A 63 40.96 56.87 -9.20
N ILE A 64 40.10 57.73 -9.75
CA ILE A 64 38.67 57.43 -9.91
C ILE A 64 38.45 56.24 -10.86
N VAL A 65 39.23 56.16 -11.95
CA VAL A 65 39.17 55.02 -12.88
C VAL A 65 39.56 53.72 -12.18
N VAL A 66 40.61 53.72 -11.36
CA VAL A 66 41.01 52.53 -10.58
C VAL A 66 39.90 52.11 -9.61
N ILE A 67 39.29 53.06 -8.90
CA ILE A 67 38.17 52.76 -7.99
C ILE A 67 36.98 52.19 -8.78
N HIS A 68 36.62 52.79 -9.92
CA HIS A 68 35.51 52.33 -10.74
C HIS A 68 35.74 50.93 -11.31
N LEU A 69 36.97 50.60 -11.71
CA LEU A 69 37.36 49.23 -12.11
C LEU A 69 37.21 48.24 -10.96
N LEU A 70 37.67 48.58 -9.75
CA LEU A 70 37.50 47.73 -8.56
C LEU A 70 36.03 47.48 -8.25
N VAL A 71 35.20 48.52 -8.28
CA VAL A 71 33.75 48.41 -8.05
C VAL A 71 33.08 47.54 -9.13
N SER A 72 33.50 47.69 -10.39
CA SER A 72 32.99 46.89 -11.52
C SER A 72 33.32 45.40 -11.37
N ILE A 73 34.54 45.08 -10.91
CA ILE A 73 34.95 43.70 -10.62
C ILE A 73 34.11 43.11 -9.47
N LEU A 74 33.86 43.89 -8.41
CA LEU A 74 33.00 43.48 -7.30
C LEU A 74 31.56 43.22 -7.77
N GLN A 75 31.03 44.07 -8.63
CA GLN A 75 29.70 43.90 -9.21
C GLN A 75 29.58 42.61 -10.03
N PHE A 76 30.54 42.35 -10.92
CA PHE A 76 30.56 41.16 -11.76
C PHE A 76 30.66 39.86 -10.94
N LYS A 77 31.54 39.86 -9.92
CA LYS A 77 31.66 38.71 -9.01
C LYS A 77 30.41 38.50 -8.15
N GLY A 78 29.77 39.57 -7.70
CA GLY A 78 28.54 39.51 -6.93
C GLY A 78 27.38 38.92 -7.74
N SER A 79 27.17 39.39 -8.97
CA SER A 79 26.07 38.92 -9.82
C SER A 79 26.15 37.44 -10.17
N HIS A 80 27.36 36.88 -10.33
CA HIS A 80 27.51 35.46 -10.62
C HIS A 80 27.24 34.56 -9.40
N MET A 81 27.54 35.07 -8.19
CA MET A 81 27.35 34.33 -6.96
C MET A 81 25.87 34.20 -6.58
N ASP A 82 25.07 35.26 -6.80
CA ASP A 82 23.63 35.25 -6.52
C ASP A 82 22.90 34.20 -7.37
N THR A 83 23.22 34.11 -8.67
CA THR A 83 22.66 33.09 -9.56
C THR A 83 23.03 31.68 -9.11
N MET A 84 24.30 31.44 -8.75
CA MET A 84 24.74 30.12 -8.26
C MET A 84 24.10 29.75 -6.92
N LEU A 85 23.86 30.71 -6.04
CA LEU A 85 23.23 30.45 -4.75
C LEU A 85 21.77 30.04 -4.93
N ILE A 86 21.03 30.73 -5.80
CA ILE A 86 19.64 30.40 -6.14
C ILE A 86 19.55 29.02 -6.79
N GLU A 87 20.40 28.74 -7.78
CA GLU A 87 20.45 27.42 -8.42
C GLU A 87 20.81 26.30 -7.44
N TYR A 88 21.74 26.57 -6.50
CA TYR A 88 22.11 25.61 -5.47
C TYR A 88 20.95 25.34 -4.50
N GLN A 89 20.24 26.39 -4.07
CA GLN A 89 19.07 26.26 -3.21
C GLN A 89 17.96 25.46 -3.90
N ASP A 90 17.62 25.80 -5.15
CA ASP A 90 16.62 25.08 -5.95
C ASP A 90 17.00 23.60 -6.12
N LYS A 91 18.25 23.30 -6.49
CA LYS A 91 18.73 21.91 -6.60
C LYS A 91 18.72 21.18 -5.26
N SER A 92 19.06 21.86 -4.16
CA SER A 92 19.03 21.26 -2.83
C SER A 92 17.61 20.93 -2.38
N THR A 93 16.64 21.78 -2.69
CA THR A 93 15.22 21.54 -2.39
C THR A 93 14.71 20.35 -3.21
N LYS A 94 14.94 20.35 -4.53
CA LYS A 94 14.55 19.23 -5.41
C LYS A 94 15.19 17.91 -4.99
N PHE A 95 16.45 17.94 -4.59
CA PHE A 95 17.12 16.75 -4.07
C PHE A 95 16.46 16.23 -2.80
N GLN A 96 16.04 17.13 -1.91
CA GLN A 96 15.35 16.76 -0.68
C GLN A 96 13.96 16.19 -0.95
N GLU A 97 13.20 16.79 -1.86
CA GLU A 97 11.89 16.27 -2.31
C GLU A 97 12.04 14.85 -2.89
N VAL A 98 12.95 14.65 -3.85
CA VAL A 98 13.19 13.32 -4.44
C VAL A 98 13.62 12.29 -3.39
N LYS A 99 14.40 12.72 -2.39
CA LYS A 99 14.82 11.84 -1.30
C LYS A 99 13.64 11.45 -0.41
N ASP A 100 12.76 12.39 -0.10
CA ASP A 100 11.59 12.15 0.74
C ASP A 100 10.59 11.22 0.01
N ASP A 101 10.34 11.47 -1.28
CA ASP A 101 9.55 10.57 -2.16
C ASP A 101 10.14 9.15 -2.20
N PHE A 102 11.47 9.04 -2.30
CA PHE A 102 12.15 7.74 -2.32
C PHE A 102 12.00 6.98 -1.00
N GLU A 103 12.09 7.66 0.15
CA GLU A 103 11.90 7.02 1.45
C GLU A 103 10.43 6.61 1.67
N GLU A 104 9.46 7.41 1.20
CA GLU A 104 8.04 7.03 1.22
C GLU A 104 7.79 5.78 0.36
N LEU A 105 8.29 5.77 -0.88
CA LEU A 105 8.15 4.63 -1.79
C LEU A 105 8.81 3.36 -1.21
N LYS A 106 9.97 3.51 -0.59
CA LYS A 106 10.68 2.40 0.05
C LYS A 106 9.89 1.82 1.23
N GLN A 107 9.22 2.66 2.01
CA GLN A 107 8.36 2.21 3.11
C GLN A 107 7.13 1.46 2.58
N ALA A 108 6.45 2.01 1.58
CA ALA A 108 5.32 1.34 0.93
C ALA A 108 5.72 -0.03 0.35
N TYR A 109 6.84 -0.08 -0.38
CA TYR A 109 7.37 -1.32 -0.94
C TYR A 109 7.72 -2.36 0.13
N ALA A 110 8.30 -1.94 1.26
CA ALA A 110 8.59 -2.84 2.36
C ALA A 110 7.32 -3.44 2.98
N GLN A 111 6.24 -2.65 3.08
CA GLN A 111 4.94 -3.14 3.55
C GLN A 111 4.33 -4.15 2.56
N ASP A 112 4.31 -3.83 1.27
CA ASP A 112 3.80 -4.73 0.22
C ASP A 112 4.56 -6.07 0.19
N MET A 113 5.89 -6.01 0.32
CA MET A 113 6.73 -7.21 0.38
C MET A 113 6.38 -8.09 1.59
N ASN A 114 6.06 -7.49 2.73
CA ASN A 114 5.65 -8.23 3.94
C ASN A 114 4.30 -8.93 3.73
N TYR A 115 3.33 -8.26 3.08
CA TYR A 115 2.05 -8.89 2.72
C TYR A 115 2.27 -10.05 1.75
N PHE A 116 3.01 -9.82 0.66
CA PHE A 116 3.29 -10.84 -0.34
C PHE A 116 3.99 -12.07 0.26
N THR A 117 5.01 -11.85 1.09
CA THR A 117 5.73 -12.94 1.78
C THR A 117 4.78 -13.73 2.68
N SER A 118 3.90 -13.05 3.41
CA SER A 118 2.94 -13.69 4.32
C SER A 118 1.87 -14.48 3.55
N GLN A 119 1.35 -13.93 2.46
CA GLN A 119 0.40 -14.60 1.57
C GLN A 119 1.05 -15.83 0.91
N SER A 120 2.28 -15.71 0.43
CA SER A 120 3.05 -16.82 -0.15
C SER A 120 3.26 -17.95 0.87
N HIS A 121 3.65 -17.62 2.10
CA HIS A 121 3.78 -18.60 3.19
C HIS A 121 2.44 -19.28 3.51
N ALA A 122 1.36 -18.51 3.62
CA ALA A 122 0.03 -19.06 3.89
C ALA A 122 -0.41 -20.03 2.78
N LEU A 123 -0.25 -19.65 1.51
CA LEU A 123 -0.56 -20.52 0.36
C LEU A 123 0.30 -21.78 0.35
N ARG A 124 1.59 -21.67 0.67
CA ARG A 124 2.48 -22.84 0.78
C ARG A 124 1.98 -23.80 1.85
N PHE A 125 1.66 -23.32 3.06
CA PHE A 125 1.12 -24.17 4.12
C PHE A 125 -0.20 -24.83 3.72
N THR A 126 -1.12 -24.07 3.11
CA THR A 126 -2.39 -24.61 2.62
C THR A 126 -2.19 -25.64 1.52
N SER A 127 -1.23 -25.45 0.60
CA SER A 127 -0.90 -26.41 -0.45
C SER A 127 -0.33 -27.72 0.11
N GLU A 128 0.58 -27.64 1.09
CA GLU A 128 1.12 -28.83 1.77
C GLU A 128 0.01 -29.56 2.56
N ALA A 129 -0.83 -28.81 3.27
CA ALA A 129 -1.98 -29.37 3.99
C ALA A 129 -2.98 -30.04 3.03
N LEU A 130 -3.24 -29.43 1.87
CA LEU A 130 -4.06 -30.01 0.81
C LEU A 130 -3.44 -31.31 0.29
N SER A 131 -2.15 -31.31 -0.02
CA SER A 131 -1.45 -32.51 -0.51
C SER A 131 -1.55 -33.66 0.47
N PHE A 132 -1.33 -33.39 1.76
CA PHE A 132 -1.51 -34.38 2.82
C PHE A 132 -2.96 -34.87 2.91
N ALA A 133 -3.94 -33.95 2.92
CA ALA A 133 -5.35 -34.26 3.04
C ALA A 133 -5.85 -35.13 1.87
N VAL A 134 -5.53 -34.75 0.63
CA VAL A 134 -5.85 -35.52 -0.58
C VAL A 134 -5.18 -36.89 -0.55
N GLY A 135 -3.91 -36.95 -0.13
CA GLY A 135 -3.17 -38.21 0.02
C GLY A 135 -3.82 -39.13 1.05
N ARG A 136 -4.27 -38.58 2.18
CA ARG A 136 -4.99 -39.32 3.23
C ARG A 136 -6.31 -39.88 2.71
N VAL A 137 -7.16 -39.05 2.10
CA VAL A 137 -8.44 -39.50 1.52
C VAL A 137 -8.22 -40.61 0.50
N ARG A 138 -7.25 -40.44 -0.41
CA ARG A 138 -6.91 -41.48 -1.41
C ARG A 138 -6.48 -42.79 -0.76
N ASN A 139 -5.65 -42.75 0.28
CA ASN A 139 -5.17 -43.97 0.92
C ASN A 139 -6.30 -44.70 1.67
N MET A 140 -7.23 -43.96 2.28
CA MET A 140 -8.42 -44.54 2.92
C MET A 140 -9.37 -45.15 1.88
N GLU A 141 -9.58 -44.46 0.75
CA GLU A 141 -10.33 -44.97 -0.40
C GLU A 141 -9.77 -46.30 -0.92
N LEU A 142 -8.45 -46.40 -1.09
CA LEU A 142 -7.78 -47.63 -1.52
C LEU A 142 -7.87 -48.76 -0.48
N ALA A 143 -7.99 -48.41 0.80
CA ALA A 143 -8.18 -49.37 1.89
C ALA A 143 -9.65 -49.79 2.06
N GLY A 144 -10.59 -49.15 1.36
CA GLY A 144 -12.03 -49.36 1.52
C GLY A 144 -12.57 -48.80 2.85
N GLU A 145 -11.84 -47.86 3.47
CA GLU A 145 -12.22 -47.25 4.73
C GLU A 145 -13.11 -46.01 4.51
N THR A 146 -14.10 -45.83 5.39
CA THR A 146 -14.93 -44.62 5.44
C THR A 146 -14.17 -43.49 6.14
N LEU A 147 -14.38 -42.25 5.70
CA LEU A 147 -13.84 -41.08 6.40
C LEU A 147 -14.72 -40.72 7.59
N ASP A 148 -14.12 -40.55 8.75
CA ASP A 148 -14.80 -39.98 9.91
C ASP A 148 -14.94 -38.45 9.77
N GLN A 149 -16.04 -37.92 10.27
CA GLN A 149 -16.34 -36.49 10.27
C GLN A 149 -15.27 -35.70 11.03
N GLU A 150 -14.74 -36.25 12.13
CA GLU A 150 -13.67 -35.60 12.90
C GLU A 150 -12.38 -35.44 12.07
N ASP A 151 -12.07 -36.41 11.20
CA ASP A 151 -10.93 -36.35 10.31
C ASP A 151 -11.12 -35.31 9.20
N ILE A 152 -12.33 -35.20 8.66
CA ILE A 152 -12.71 -34.13 7.72
C ILE A 152 -12.49 -32.77 8.36
N GLU A 153 -13.02 -32.56 9.57
CA GLU A 153 -12.88 -31.30 10.31
C GLU A 153 -11.42 -30.95 10.59
N LYS A 154 -10.58 -31.92 10.97
CA LYS A 154 -9.13 -31.72 11.15
C LYS A 154 -8.43 -31.30 9.86
N MET A 155 -8.81 -31.88 8.72
CA MET A 155 -8.24 -31.51 7.43
C MET A 155 -8.70 -30.11 7.01
N VAL A 156 -10.01 -29.81 7.06
CA VAL A 156 -10.54 -28.46 6.79
C VAL A 156 -9.85 -27.42 7.68
N HIS A 157 -9.71 -27.72 8.98
CA HIS A 157 -8.99 -26.86 9.90
C HIS A 157 -7.55 -26.64 9.45
N SER A 158 -6.82 -27.69 9.10
CA SER A 158 -5.42 -27.58 8.68
C SER A 158 -5.22 -26.70 7.44
N LEU A 159 -6.14 -26.78 6.47
CA LEU A 159 -6.06 -25.96 5.26
C LEU A 159 -6.36 -24.48 5.53
N LEU A 160 -7.33 -24.17 6.41
CA LEU A 160 -7.77 -22.80 6.74
C LEU A 160 -6.98 -22.15 7.88
N TRP A 161 -6.26 -22.95 8.68
CA TRP A 161 -5.49 -22.50 9.84
C TRP A 161 -4.46 -21.39 9.55
N PRO A 162 -3.75 -21.38 8.40
CA PRO A 162 -2.85 -20.29 8.06
C PRO A 162 -3.52 -18.92 8.05
N LEU A 163 -4.80 -18.84 7.64
CA LEU A 163 -5.55 -17.57 7.66
C LEU A 163 -5.76 -17.04 9.08
N VAL A 164 -5.86 -17.95 10.07
CA VAL A 164 -6.06 -17.59 11.48
C VAL A 164 -4.75 -17.18 12.15
N VAL A 165 -3.69 -17.97 11.97
CA VAL A 165 -2.40 -17.72 12.63
C VAL A 165 -1.69 -16.51 12.05
N LEU A 166 -1.75 -16.33 10.73
CA LEU A 166 -1.09 -15.23 10.03
C LEU A 166 -2.01 -14.02 9.85
N ARG A 167 -3.21 -14.01 10.43
CA ARG A 167 -4.24 -12.95 10.22
C ARG A 167 -3.69 -11.53 10.34
N GLU A 168 -2.85 -11.26 11.34
CA GLU A 168 -2.27 -9.94 11.59
C GLU A 168 -1.33 -9.51 10.45
N LYS A 169 -0.57 -10.46 9.88
CA LYS A 169 0.33 -10.19 8.75
C LYS A 169 -0.37 -10.22 7.39
N LEU A 170 -1.45 -10.99 7.27
CA LEU A 170 -2.21 -11.12 6.03
C LEU A 170 -3.16 -9.94 5.83
N PHE A 171 -3.84 -9.53 6.89
CA PHE A 171 -4.95 -8.58 6.81
C PHE A 171 -4.76 -7.34 7.69
N ALA A 172 -3.60 -7.18 8.35
CA ALA A 172 -3.31 -6.05 9.25
C ALA A 172 -4.30 -5.92 10.42
N PHE A 173 -4.76 -7.04 11.00
CA PHE A 173 -5.54 -7.00 12.23
C PHE A 173 -4.71 -6.40 13.37
N GLU A 174 -5.17 -5.28 13.91
CA GLU A 174 -4.55 -4.65 15.08
C GLU A 174 -4.95 -5.32 16.39
N SER A 175 -4.19 -5.02 17.46
CA SER A 175 -4.52 -5.51 18.80
C SER A 175 -5.86 -4.94 19.26
N GLY A 176 -6.75 -5.81 19.73
CA GLY A 176 -8.08 -5.41 20.23
C GLY A 176 -9.19 -5.52 19.19
N VAL A 177 -8.87 -5.60 17.90
CA VAL A 177 -9.84 -5.80 16.81
C VAL A 177 -10.46 -7.21 16.91
N LEU A 178 -11.79 -7.29 16.80
CA LEU A 178 -12.52 -8.55 16.75
C LEU A 178 -12.48 -9.10 15.34
N TRP A 179 -12.24 -10.40 15.20
CA TRP A 179 -12.16 -11.06 13.91
C TRP A 179 -12.94 -12.37 13.91
N ASN A 180 -13.40 -12.76 12.72
CA ASN A 180 -14.06 -14.03 12.51
C ASN A 180 -13.80 -14.53 11.10
N ILE A 181 -13.44 -15.82 10.99
CA ILE A 181 -13.17 -16.54 9.75
C ILE A 181 -14.06 -17.77 9.76
N ALA A 182 -14.88 -17.95 8.73
CA ALA A 182 -15.81 -19.07 8.65
C ALA A 182 -15.92 -19.61 7.23
N LEU A 183 -16.11 -20.92 7.11
CA LEU A 183 -16.49 -21.59 5.87
C LEU A 183 -17.95 -22.01 5.98
N TYR A 184 -18.75 -21.55 5.03
CA TYR A 184 -20.14 -21.95 4.86
C TYR A 184 -20.26 -22.92 3.69
N THR A 185 -21.05 -23.99 3.84
CA THR A 185 -21.37 -24.90 2.73
C THR A 185 -22.88 -25.04 2.59
N PRO A 186 -23.38 -25.26 1.36
CA PRO A 186 -24.80 -25.55 1.15
C PRO A 186 -25.15 -26.87 1.81
N GLN A 187 -26.27 -26.89 2.51
CA GLN A 187 -26.92 -28.10 3.03
C GLN A 187 -27.89 -28.67 1.98
N ASP A 188 -28.54 -29.79 2.28
CA ASP A 188 -29.48 -30.47 1.36
C ASP A 188 -30.66 -29.59 0.93
N ASP A 189 -31.08 -28.66 1.79
CA ASP A 189 -32.14 -27.68 1.51
C ASP A 189 -31.66 -26.44 0.72
N GLY A 190 -30.38 -26.41 0.35
CA GLY A 190 -29.72 -25.31 -0.36
C GLY A 190 -29.32 -24.13 0.53
N VAL A 191 -29.59 -24.18 1.84
CA VAL A 191 -29.22 -23.12 2.78
C VAL A 191 -27.74 -23.27 3.14
N LEU A 192 -27.03 -22.15 3.25
CA LEU A 192 -25.63 -22.10 3.64
C LEU A 192 -25.51 -22.12 5.17
N ALA A 193 -24.85 -23.14 5.71
CA ALA A 193 -24.57 -23.27 7.14
C ALA A 193 -23.06 -23.30 7.40
N PRO A 194 -22.60 -22.78 8.56
CA PRO A 194 -21.18 -22.78 8.90
C PRO A 194 -20.72 -24.21 9.25
N VAL A 195 -19.78 -24.76 8.49
CA VAL A 195 -19.16 -26.07 8.76
C VAL A 195 -17.82 -25.95 9.46
N TRP A 196 -17.19 -24.77 9.38
CA TRP A 196 -15.95 -24.49 10.09
C TRP A 196 -15.91 -23.01 10.46
N ARG A 197 -15.44 -22.70 11.67
CA ARG A 197 -15.38 -21.33 12.17
C ARG A 197 -14.28 -21.15 13.20
N MET A 198 -13.49 -20.10 13.04
CA MET A 198 -12.56 -19.58 14.03
C MET A 198 -12.84 -18.10 14.26
N HIS A 199 -12.87 -17.66 15.51
CA HIS A 199 -13.22 -16.29 15.86
C HIS A 199 -12.53 -15.82 17.14
N ASP A 200 -12.55 -14.51 17.37
CA ASP A 200 -12.15 -13.94 18.64
C ASP A 200 -13.11 -14.39 19.77
N LYS A 201 -12.56 -14.80 20.92
CA LYS A 201 -13.32 -15.33 22.06
C LYS A 201 -14.34 -14.34 22.64
N ARG A 202 -14.17 -13.05 22.39
CA ARG A 202 -15.08 -11.99 22.85
C ARG A 202 -16.38 -11.96 22.03
N ILE A 203 -16.43 -12.65 20.89
CA ILE A 203 -17.59 -12.69 20.00
C ILE A 203 -18.56 -13.80 20.42
N GLU A 204 -19.84 -13.46 20.56
CA GLU A 204 -20.92 -14.44 20.75
C GLU A 204 -21.25 -15.17 19.44
N VAL A 205 -21.23 -16.50 19.47
CA VAL A 205 -21.44 -17.36 18.30
C VAL A 205 -22.93 -17.61 18.09
N LYS A 206 -23.46 -17.14 16.95
CA LYS A 206 -24.89 -17.28 16.58
C LYS A 206 -25.18 -18.31 15.47
N ASN A 207 -24.16 -19.01 14.95
CA ASN A 207 -24.24 -20.02 13.87
C ASN A 207 -25.35 -19.76 12.84
N ARG A 208 -25.37 -18.54 12.28
CA ARG A 208 -26.44 -18.11 11.38
C ARG A 208 -26.38 -18.88 10.08
N VAL A 209 -27.53 -19.20 9.55
CA VAL A 209 -27.69 -19.80 8.23
C VAL A 209 -28.10 -18.73 7.22
N TRP A 210 -27.69 -18.89 5.96
CA TRP A 210 -27.96 -17.93 4.89
C TRP A 210 -28.60 -18.60 3.69
N ALA A 211 -29.76 -18.10 3.27
CA ALA A 211 -30.32 -18.50 1.99
C ALA A 211 -29.50 -17.90 0.83
N PRO A 212 -29.38 -18.59 -0.32
CA PRO A 212 -28.78 -18.02 -1.52
C PRO A 212 -29.40 -16.67 -1.88
N GLY A 213 -28.57 -15.68 -2.20
CA GLY A 213 -28.98 -14.31 -2.50
C GLY A 213 -29.28 -13.41 -1.29
N PHE A 214 -29.26 -13.93 -0.07
CA PHE A 214 -29.52 -13.14 1.14
C PHE A 214 -28.27 -12.90 1.96
N GLY A 215 -28.06 -11.63 2.34
CA GLY A 215 -26.84 -11.19 3.03
C GLY A 215 -25.59 -11.37 2.20
N VAL A 216 -24.44 -10.97 2.75
CA VAL A 216 -23.16 -10.98 2.02
C VAL A 216 -22.75 -12.39 1.60
N VAL A 217 -22.95 -13.38 2.48
CA VAL A 217 -22.62 -14.78 2.22
C VAL A 217 -23.49 -15.35 1.10
N GLY A 218 -24.82 -15.19 1.20
CA GLY A 218 -25.74 -15.66 0.18
C GLY A 218 -25.58 -14.95 -1.17
N LEU A 219 -25.27 -13.66 -1.17
CA LEU A 219 -25.00 -12.89 -2.39
C LEU A 219 -23.71 -13.31 -3.08
N SER A 220 -22.65 -13.60 -2.32
CA SER A 220 -21.39 -14.12 -2.87
C SER A 220 -21.60 -15.49 -3.50
N PHE A 221 -22.36 -16.36 -2.83
CA PHE A 221 -22.74 -17.67 -3.34
C PHE A 221 -23.55 -17.58 -4.64
N LEU A 222 -24.64 -16.81 -4.65
CA LEU A 222 -25.54 -16.70 -5.80
C LEU A 222 -24.84 -16.10 -7.03
N HIS A 223 -24.08 -15.03 -6.84
CA HIS A 223 -23.43 -14.31 -7.93
C HIS A 223 -22.08 -14.90 -8.35
N LYS A 224 -21.55 -15.89 -7.60
CA LYS A 224 -20.23 -16.49 -7.86
C LYS A 224 -19.11 -15.45 -7.94
N THR A 225 -19.24 -14.39 -7.14
CA THR A 225 -18.29 -13.28 -7.11
C THR A 225 -17.91 -12.95 -5.68
N ILE A 226 -16.70 -12.40 -5.52
CA ILE A 226 -16.25 -11.86 -4.25
C ILE A 226 -17.17 -10.70 -3.87
N LYS A 227 -17.67 -10.72 -2.63
CA LYS A 227 -18.42 -9.62 -2.04
C LYS A 227 -17.61 -8.99 -0.93
N TYR A 228 -17.51 -7.68 -0.96
CA TYR A 228 -16.60 -6.91 -0.13
C TYR A 228 -17.29 -5.63 0.34
N TYR A 229 -17.17 -5.33 1.62
CA TYR A 229 -17.66 -4.07 2.19
C TYR A 229 -16.68 -3.56 3.24
N ASP A 230 -16.22 -2.33 3.03
CA ASP A 230 -15.42 -1.59 4.02
C ASP A 230 -16.19 -1.29 5.30
N ASN A 231 -17.49 -1.06 5.16
CA ASN A 231 -18.43 -0.90 6.24
C ASN A 231 -19.83 -1.37 5.81
N ILE A 232 -20.29 -2.47 6.40
CA ILE A 232 -21.60 -3.08 6.14
C ILE A 232 -22.73 -2.10 6.45
N ALA A 233 -22.59 -1.22 7.45
CA ALA A 233 -23.64 -0.25 7.78
C ALA A 233 -23.88 0.78 6.67
N LYS A 234 -22.91 0.98 5.76
CA LYS A 234 -23.01 1.90 4.63
C LYS A 234 -23.53 1.22 3.35
N SER A 235 -23.77 -0.09 3.36
CA SER A 235 -24.20 -0.80 2.14
C SER A 235 -25.64 -0.47 1.78
N SER A 236 -25.90 -0.22 0.50
CA SER A 236 -27.25 -0.05 -0.05
C SER A 236 -28.03 -1.37 -0.18
N GLU A 237 -27.33 -2.50 -0.15
CA GLU A 237 -27.94 -3.82 -0.10
C GLU A 237 -28.52 -4.05 1.30
N THR A 238 -29.74 -4.56 1.38
CA THR A 238 -30.53 -4.71 2.62
C THR A 238 -29.93 -5.78 3.55
N ILE A 239 -28.74 -5.51 4.11
CA ILE A 239 -28.10 -6.36 5.09
C ILE A 239 -28.68 -5.98 6.46
N LYS A 240 -29.62 -6.77 6.96
CA LYS A 240 -30.15 -6.61 8.32
C LYS A 240 -29.06 -6.96 9.33
N THR A 241 -28.32 -5.95 9.78
CA THR A 241 -27.40 -6.06 10.92
C THR A 241 -28.16 -5.78 12.21
N SER A 242 -28.01 -6.64 13.21
CA SER A 242 -28.45 -6.30 14.57
C SER A 242 -27.49 -5.26 15.17
N ALA A 243 -27.91 -4.50 16.18
CA ALA A 243 -27.05 -3.52 16.85
C ALA A 243 -25.74 -4.14 17.39
N THR A 244 -25.79 -5.40 17.85
CA THR A 244 -24.59 -6.15 18.25
C THR A 244 -23.68 -6.52 17.08
N ASP A 245 -24.24 -6.72 15.88
CA ASP A 245 -23.45 -7.05 14.70
C ASP A 245 -22.71 -5.84 14.16
N SER A 246 -23.29 -4.64 14.26
CA SER A 246 -22.61 -3.41 13.82
C SER A 246 -21.35 -3.08 14.64
N GLU A 247 -21.23 -3.62 15.85
CA GLU A 247 -20.01 -3.47 16.65
C GLU A 247 -18.95 -4.55 16.33
N THR A 248 -19.39 -5.73 15.90
CA THR A 248 -18.53 -6.91 15.75
C THR A 248 -18.11 -7.19 14.31
N TYR A 249 -18.96 -6.84 13.34
CA TYR A 249 -18.84 -7.18 11.93
C TYR A 249 -19.03 -5.91 11.09
N LYS A 250 -18.07 -4.99 11.16
CA LYS A 250 -18.11 -3.75 10.38
C LYS A 250 -17.64 -3.95 8.96
N SER A 251 -16.50 -4.60 8.75
CA SER A 251 -16.03 -4.95 7.41
C SER A 251 -16.09 -6.45 7.18
N ILE A 252 -16.26 -6.83 5.91
CA ILE A 252 -16.40 -8.21 5.49
C ILE A 252 -15.85 -8.41 4.09
N ILE A 253 -15.23 -9.57 3.89
CA ILE A 253 -14.95 -10.12 2.56
C ILE A 253 -15.46 -11.56 2.52
N ALA A 254 -16.27 -11.86 1.51
CA ALA A 254 -16.83 -13.18 1.25
C ALA A 254 -16.41 -13.65 -0.14
N ILE A 255 -15.84 -14.85 -0.20
CA ILE A 255 -15.22 -15.43 -1.37
C ILE A 255 -15.92 -16.75 -1.67
N PRO A 256 -16.51 -16.91 -2.87
CA PRO A 256 -17.15 -18.16 -3.25
C PRO A 256 -16.09 -19.23 -3.49
N VAL A 257 -16.34 -20.44 -2.99
CA VAL A 257 -15.53 -21.63 -3.24
C VAL A 257 -16.12 -22.31 -4.47
N ILE A 258 -15.53 -22.05 -5.64
CA ILE A 258 -16.01 -22.55 -6.92
C ILE A 258 -15.31 -23.89 -7.20
N PRO A 259 -16.04 -24.98 -7.50
CA PRO A 259 -15.43 -26.27 -7.82
C PRO A 259 -14.54 -26.19 -9.06
N CYS A 260 -13.55 -27.08 -9.15
CA CYS A 260 -12.66 -27.12 -10.30
C CYS A 260 -13.40 -27.64 -11.53
N GLU A 261 -13.51 -26.81 -12.56
CA GLU A 261 -14.12 -27.20 -13.84
C GLU A 261 -13.10 -27.92 -14.72
N ASP A 262 -13.50 -29.04 -15.31
CA ASP A 262 -12.90 -29.49 -16.56
C ASP A 262 -13.55 -28.71 -17.71
N GLY A 263 -12.75 -28.22 -18.67
CA GLY A 263 -13.25 -27.41 -19.80
C GLY A 263 -14.28 -28.12 -20.71
N SER A 264 -14.66 -29.35 -20.38
CA SER A 264 -15.70 -30.18 -20.98
C SER A 264 -17.10 -29.90 -20.44
N SER A 265 -17.25 -29.29 -19.27
CA SER A 265 -18.57 -29.09 -18.67
C SER A 265 -19.21 -27.77 -19.14
N GLN A 266 -20.38 -27.85 -19.81
CA GLN A 266 -21.21 -26.67 -20.11
C GLN A 266 -22.13 -26.27 -18.93
N GLN A 267 -21.95 -26.89 -17.76
CA GLN A 267 -22.84 -26.69 -16.61
C GLN A 267 -22.37 -25.49 -15.79
N ASN A 268 -23.33 -24.62 -15.44
CA ASN A 268 -23.10 -23.46 -14.59
C ASN A 268 -22.98 -23.90 -13.12
N HIS A 269 -21.84 -24.46 -12.71
CA HIS A 269 -21.66 -25.08 -11.39
C HIS A 269 -21.86 -24.12 -10.23
N SER A 270 -22.78 -24.44 -9.32
CA SER A 270 -22.96 -23.68 -8.09
C SER A 270 -21.69 -23.79 -7.23
N PRO A 271 -21.31 -22.73 -6.48
CA PRO A 271 -20.22 -22.84 -5.53
C PRO A 271 -20.47 -23.98 -4.53
N VAL A 272 -19.41 -24.63 -4.07
CA VAL A 272 -19.47 -25.66 -3.02
C VAL A 272 -19.38 -25.07 -1.62
N GLY A 273 -19.18 -23.76 -1.52
CA GLY A 273 -19.19 -23.03 -0.26
C GLY A 273 -18.84 -21.55 -0.42
N VAL A 274 -18.72 -20.87 0.72
CA VAL A 274 -18.27 -19.47 0.82
C VAL A 274 -17.33 -19.33 2.00
N LEU A 275 -16.12 -18.87 1.75
CA LEU A 275 -15.16 -18.45 2.78
C LEU A 275 -15.44 -17.00 3.16
N VAL A 276 -15.59 -16.72 4.44
CA VAL A 276 -15.98 -15.42 4.97
C VAL A 276 -14.96 -14.97 6.01
N ILE A 277 -14.49 -13.74 5.87
CA ILE A 277 -13.61 -13.07 6.84
C ILE A 277 -14.26 -11.75 7.22
N THR A 278 -14.33 -11.46 8.51
CA THR A 278 -14.97 -10.26 9.06
C THR A 278 -14.11 -9.59 10.13
N SER A 279 -14.25 -8.27 10.27
CA SER A 279 -13.58 -7.46 11.29
C SER A 279 -14.54 -6.50 11.99
N SER A 280 -14.27 -6.15 13.25
CA SER A 280 -14.94 -5.03 13.95
C SER A 280 -14.49 -3.64 13.50
N ASP A 281 -13.45 -3.57 12.68
CA ASP A 281 -12.93 -2.31 12.14
C ASP A 281 -13.41 -2.07 10.71
N GLU A 282 -13.54 -0.78 10.37
CA GLU A 282 -13.85 -0.36 9.00
C GLU A 282 -12.58 -0.39 8.14
N ASN A 283 -12.73 -0.65 6.84
CA ASN A 283 -11.62 -0.68 5.86
C ASN A 283 -10.49 -1.68 6.24
N GLN A 284 -10.81 -2.78 6.92
CA GLN A 284 -9.83 -3.79 7.32
C GLN A 284 -9.16 -4.47 6.11
N PHE A 285 -10.00 -4.79 5.12
CA PHE A 285 -9.60 -5.54 3.95
C PHE A 285 -9.18 -4.57 2.86
N ASN A 286 -8.38 -5.04 1.90
CA ASN A 286 -8.05 -4.30 0.70
C ASN A 286 -8.32 -5.23 -0.47
N LEU A 287 -9.27 -4.87 -1.34
CA LEU A 287 -9.74 -5.75 -2.40
C LEU A 287 -8.60 -6.14 -3.35
N ASP A 288 -7.77 -5.20 -3.78
CA ASP A 288 -6.68 -5.45 -4.73
C ASP A 288 -5.61 -6.39 -4.13
N ARG A 289 -5.30 -6.22 -2.83
CA ARG A 289 -4.33 -7.04 -2.10
C ARG A 289 -4.88 -8.43 -1.75
N ASP A 290 -6.12 -8.50 -1.28
CA ASP A 290 -6.66 -9.69 -0.61
C ASP A 290 -7.43 -10.62 -1.55
N ALA A 291 -8.06 -10.09 -2.60
CA ALA A 291 -8.96 -10.86 -3.46
C ALA A 291 -8.25 -12.03 -4.15
N GLN A 292 -7.10 -11.78 -4.79
CA GLN A 292 -6.39 -12.82 -5.53
C GLN A 292 -5.84 -13.91 -4.60
N PHE A 293 -5.29 -13.51 -3.46
CA PHE A 293 -4.80 -14.44 -2.44
C PHE A 293 -5.93 -15.33 -1.89
N LEU A 294 -7.03 -14.72 -1.48
CA LEU A 294 -8.17 -15.45 -0.91
C LEU A 294 -8.89 -16.31 -1.95
N GLN A 295 -8.98 -15.86 -3.20
CA GLN A 295 -9.51 -16.67 -4.29
C GLN A 295 -8.62 -17.90 -4.55
N THR A 296 -7.30 -17.73 -4.55
CA THR A 296 -6.37 -18.86 -4.69
C THR A 296 -6.53 -19.85 -3.54
N HIS A 297 -6.67 -19.33 -2.32
CA HIS A 297 -6.92 -20.16 -1.13
C HIS A 297 -8.28 -20.90 -1.22
N ALA A 298 -9.33 -20.22 -1.68
CA ALA A 298 -10.64 -20.83 -1.94
C ALA A 298 -10.56 -21.92 -3.02
N ASN A 299 -9.77 -21.72 -4.08
CA ASN A 299 -9.58 -22.74 -5.11
C ASN A 299 -8.87 -23.98 -4.56
N LEU A 300 -7.87 -23.83 -3.69
CA LEU A 300 -7.24 -24.96 -3.00
C LEU A 300 -8.27 -25.71 -2.12
N MET A 301 -9.17 -24.98 -1.48
CA MET A 301 -10.27 -25.58 -0.72
C MET A 301 -11.26 -26.34 -1.60
N ALA A 302 -11.58 -25.79 -2.77
CA ALA A 302 -12.47 -26.42 -3.73
C ALA A 302 -11.94 -27.80 -4.18
N ILE A 303 -10.63 -27.91 -4.41
CA ILE A 303 -9.98 -29.20 -4.75
C ILE A 303 -10.21 -30.22 -3.63
N PHE A 304 -10.05 -29.81 -2.37
CA PHE A 304 -10.25 -30.71 -1.24
C PHE A 304 -11.71 -31.15 -1.10
N ILE A 305 -12.65 -30.19 -1.15
CA ILE A 305 -14.09 -30.48 -1.08
C ILE A 305 -14.51 -31.43 -2.19
N GLU A 306 -13.99 -31.24 -3.40
CA GLU A 306 -14.28 -32.17 -4.50
C GLU A 306 -13.73 -33.57 -4.27
N LYS A 307 -12.51 -33.67 -3.73
CA LYS A 307 -11.95 -34.98 -3.39
C LYS A 307 -12.80 -35.72 -2.34
N LEU A 308 -13.37 -35.00 -1.37
CA LEU A 308 -14.31 -35.57 -0.40
C LEU A 308 -15.60 -36.04 -1.07
N ARG A 309 -16.16 -35.25 -2.00
CA ARG A 309 -17.37 -35.63 -2.74
C ARG A 309 -17.16 -36.90 -3.55
N THR A 310 -16.07 -36.97 -4.33
CA THR A 310 -15.73 -38.18 -5.11
C THR A 310 -15.55 -39.41 -4.22
N HIS A 311 -14.90 -39.26 -3.06
CA HIS A 311 -14.74 -40.37 -2.11
C HIS A 311 -16.08 -40.87 -1.56
N ALA A 312 -17.00 -39.96 -1.22
CA ALA A 312 -18.35 -40.31 -0.76
C ALA A 312 -19.15 -41.05 -1.84
N GLU A 313 -19.08 -40.63 -3.10
CA GLU A 313 -19.73 -41.28 -4.24
C GLU A 313 -19.21 -42.71 -4.47
N HIS A 314 -17.88 -42.91 -4.43
CA HIS A 314 -17.27 -44.24 -4.60
C HIS A 314 -17.61 -45.18 -3.46
N THR A 315 -17.59 -44.69 -2.22
CA THR A 315 -17.88 -45.51 -1.04
C THR A 315 -19.34 -45.93 -1.01
N SER A 316 -20.27 -45.03 -1.37
CA SER A 316 -21.70 -45.33 -1.45
C SER A 316 -22.04 -46.38 -2.53
N THR A 317 -21.33 -46.34 -3.67
CA THR A 317 -21.53 -47.27 -4.78
C THR A 317 -21.01 -48.68 -4.45
N SER A 318 -19.93 -48.77 -3.68
CA SER A 318 -19.31 -50.05 -3.28
C SER A 318 -20.14 -50.80 -2.23
N THR A 319 -20.92 -50.11 -1.41
CA THR A 319 -21.84 -50.76 -0.44
C THR A 319 -23.04 -51.41 -1.13
N MET A 320 -23.59 -50.79 -2.18
CA MET A 320 -24.72 -51.36 -2.93
C MET A 320 -24.36 -52.62 -3.71
N THR A 321 -23.14 -52.69 -4.24
CA THR A 321 -22.67 -53.88 -4.99
C THR A 321 -22.42 -55.09 -4.08
N GLN A 322 -22.03 -54.88 -2.83
CA GLN A 322 -21.86 -55.96 -1.86
C GLN A 322 -23.20 -56.49 -1.31
N GLU A 323 -24.25 -55.66 -1.21
CA GLU A 323 -25.59 -56.11 -0.80
C GLU A 323 -26.33 -56.90 -1.88
N GLU A 324 -26.04 -56.66 -3.16
CA GLU A 324 -26.58 -57.44 -4.27
C GLU A 324 -25.91 -58.83 -4.38
N GLU A 325 -24.59 -58.93 -4.20
CA GLU A 325 -23.88 -60.22 -4.19
C GLU A 325 -24.21 -61.10 -2.96
N HIS A 326 -24.72 -60.52 -1.87
CA HIS A 326 -25.12 -61.28 -0.68
C HIS A 326 -26.58 -61.75 -0.70
N ASN A 327 -27.37 -61.25 -1.65
CA ASN A 327 -28.78 -61.61 -1.82
C ASN A 327 -29.05 -62.50 -3.06
N GLU A 328 -28.01 -62.94 -3.77
CA GLU A 328 -28.04 -64.02 -4.77
C GLU A 328 -27.58 -65.38 -4.19
#